data_AF-A0A1C4E0P8-F1
#
_entry.id   AF-A0A1C4E0P8-F1
#
_cell.length_a   1.000
_cell.length_b   1.000
_cell.length_c   1.000
_cell.angle_alpha   90.00
_cell.angle_beta   90.00
_cell.angle_gamma   90.00
#
_symmetry.space_group_name_H-M   'P 1'
#
loop_
_entity.id
_entity.type
_entity.pdbx_description
1 polymer ?
#
loop_
_entity_poly.entity_id
_entity_poly.type
_entity_poly.pdbx_seq_one_letter_code
_entity_poly.pdbx_strand_id
1 'polypeptide(L)'
;MFGWEPANEPLISLDAYMCKVLDTYYQRMLLMARQDANTLLLNYNLGPLPILEQFCAFTGTRLPASLLEEAYTRSRYHGKYPGALFTPYLPLQNPPPFLQAALESYAQLVTIA
;
A
#
# COMPACT_ATOMS: atom_id res chain seq x y z
N MET A 1 7.68 -3.48 -18.27
CA MET A 1 7.50 -2.44 -17.23
C MET A 1 6.53 -1.43 -17.78
N PHE A 2 5.53 -0.95 -17.03
CA PHE A 2 4.55 0.05 -17.50
C PHE A 2 5.21 1.44 -17.63
N GLY A 3 6.25 1.52 -18.48
CA GLY A 3 7.06 2.69 -18.71
C GLY A 3 6.53 3.46 -19.92
N TRP A 4 6.31 4.75 -19.70
CA TRP A 4 6.04 5.74 -20.72
C TRP A 4 7.27 5.92 -21.63
N GLU A 5 7.09 6.06 -22.94
CA GLU A 5 8.19 6.38 -23.86
C GLU A 5 8.54 7.87 -23.74
N PRO A 6 9.78 8.23 -23.33
CA PRO A 6 10.15 9.62 -23.04
C PRO A 6 10.18 10.55 -24.26
N ALA A 7 9.94 10.04 -25.46
CA ALA A 7 10.24 10.76 -26.70
C ALA A 7 9.24 11.86 -27.09
N ASN A 8 8.09 12.01 -26.41
CA ASN A 8 6.98 12.80 -26.98
C ASN A 8 6.15 13.69 -26.03
N GLU A 9 6.62 14.07 -24.83
CA GLU A 9 5.82 14.98 -23.98
C GLU A 9 6.58 16.18 -23.41
N PRO A 10 5.90 17.34 -23.29
CA PRO A 10 6.46 18.52 -22.64
C PRO A 10 6.80 18.22 -21.17
N LEU A 11 7.65 19.05 -20.57
CA LEU A 11 7.93 19.07 -19.14
C LEU A 11 6.63 19.27 -18.34
N ILE A 12 5.96 18.17 -18.02
CA ILE A 12 4.79 18.14 -17.14
C ILE A 12 5.26 18.21 -15.68
N SER A 13 4.48 18.85 -14.82
CA SER A 13 4.77 18.83 -13.38
C SER A 13 4.67 17.41 -12.83
N LEU A 14 5.37 17.15 -11.72
CA LEU A 14 5.31 15.84 -11.06
C LEU A 14 3.86 15.46 -10.70
N ASP A 15 3.04 16.41 -10.24
CA ASP A 15 1.64 16.16 -9.90
C ASP A 15 0.83 15.73 -11.12
N ALA A 16 0.95 16.47 -12.24
CA ALA A 16 0.25 16.13 -13.48
C ALA A 16 0.68 14.77 -14.02
N TYR A 17 1.97 14.46 -13.92
CA TYR A 17 2.51 13.14 -14.24
C TYR A 17 1.91 12.05 -13.36
N MET A 18 1.90 12.23 -12.04
CA MET A 18 1.38 11.23 -11.10
C MET A 18 -0.12 10.98 -11.28
N CYS A 19 -0.92 12.03 -11.53
CA CYS A 19 -2.34 11.87 -11.87
C CYS A 19 -2.54 10.97 -13.09
N LYS A 20 -1.76 11.18 -14.15
CA LYS A 20 -1.86 10.39 -15.39
C LYS A 20 -1.46 8.94 -15.20
N VAL A 21 -0.41 8.68 -14.40
CA VAL A 21 0.02 7.32 -14.06
C VAL A 21 -1.08 6.60 -13.28
N LEU A 22 -1.65 7.24 -12.26
CA LEU A 22 -2.72 6.66 -11.44
C LEU A 22 -3.97 6.39 -12.26
N ASP A 23 -4.41 7.33 -13.11
CA ASP A 23 -5.56 7.10 -13.99
C ASP A 23 -5.29 5.95 -14.97
N THR A 24 -4.10 5.90 -15.56
CA THR A 24 -3.72 4.79 -16.46
C THR A 24 -3.82 3.44 -15.75
N TYR A 25 -3.29 3.31 -14.53
CA TYR A 25 -3.40 2.08 -13.75
C TYR A 25 -4.85 1.75 -13.40
N TYR A 26 -5.62 2.75 -12.99
CA TYR A 26 -7.03 2.57 -12.66
C TYR A 26 -7.82 2.02 -13.85
N GLN A 27 -7.70 2.64 -15.03
CA GLN A 27 -8.37 2.18 -16.24
C GLN A 27 -7.95 0.76 -16.64
N ARG A 28 -6.66 0.41 -16.49
CA ARG A 28 -6.17 -0.94 -16.78
C ARG A 28 -6.71 -1.98 -15.80
N MET A 29 -6.76 -1.67 -14.51
CA MET A 29 -7.37 -2.56 -13.51
C MET A 29 -8.86 -2.79 -13.79
N LEU A 30 -9.61 -1.74 -14.17
CA LEU A 30 -11.01 -1.88 -14.58
C LEU A 30 -11.17 -2.74 -15.82
N LEU A 31 -10.30 -2.58 -16.81
CA LEU A 31 -10.31 -3.39 -18.02
C LEU A 31 -10.10 -4.87 -17.69
N MET A 32 -9.09 -5.19 -16.88
CA MET A 32 -8.80 -6.55 -16.43
C MET A 32 -9.99 -7.16 -15.69
N ALA A 33 -10.57 -6.41 -14.73
CA ALA A 33 -11.73 -6.87 -13.96
C ALA A 33 -12.98 -7.11 -14.82
N ARG A 34 -13.14 -6.41 -15.95
CA ARG A 34 -14.26 -6.62 -16.89
C ARG A 34 -14.04 -7.81 -17.82
N GLN A 35 -12.80 -8.15 -18.14
CA GLN A 35 -12.45 -9.14 -19.16
C GLN A 35 -12.13 -10.52 -18.57
N ASP A 36 -11.68 -10.59 -17.33
CA ASP A 36 -11.29 -11.82 -16.67
C ASP A 36 -12.14 -12.06 -15.40
N ALA A 37 -12.97 -13.09 -15.44
CA ALA A 37 -13.79 -13.52 -14.31
C ALA A 37 -12.96 -13.99 -13.10
N ASN A 38 -11.66 -14.27 -13.29
CA ASN A 38 -10.73 -14.63 -12.22
C ASN A 38 -10.00 -13.40 -11.62
N THR A 39 -10.45 -12.19 -11.92
CA THR A 39 -9.97 -10.96 -11.27
C THR A 39 -10.87 -10.55 -10.11
N LEU A 40 -10.25 -10.29 -8.95
CA LEU A 40 -10.92 -9.76 -7.76
C LEU A 40 -10.34 -8.38 -7.39
N LEU A 41 -11.21 -7.37 -7.28
CA LEU A 41 -10.84 -6.05 -6.78
C LEU A 41 -11.10 -5.97 -5.27
N LEU A 42 -10.06 -5.61 -4.50
CA LEU A 42 -10.10 -5.60 -3.03
C LEU A 42 -9.98 -4.18 -2.50
N ASN A 43 -10.86 -3.80 -1.56
CA ASN A 43 -10.79 -2.52 -0.88
C ASN A 43 -9.86 -2.62 0.34
N TYR A 44 -8.66 -2.03 0.22
CA TYR A 44 -7.64 -2.07 1.27
C TYR A 44 -8.10 -1.44 2.60
N ASN A 45 -9.05 -0.50 2.55
CA ASN A 45 -9.57 0.19 3.74
C ASN A 45 -10.37 -0.72 4.68
N LEU A 46 -10.80 -1.90 4.22
CA LEU A 46 -11.51 -2.86 5.05
C LEU A 46 -10.58 -3.58 6.04
N GLY A 47 -9.27 -3.47 5.86
CA GLY A 47 -8.29 -4.20 6.66
C GLY A 47 -8.13 -5.65 6.22
N PRO A 48 -7.16 -6.37 6.81
CA PRO A 48 -6.67 -7.64 6.29
C PRO A 48 -7.67 -8.80 6.38
N LEU A 49 -8.52 -8.84 7.41
CA LEU A 49 -9.43 -9.97 7.63
C LEU A 49 -10.64 -9.96 6.68
N PRO A 50 -11.38 -8.85 6.52
CA PRO A 50 -12.45 -8.82 5.51
C PRO A 50 -11.92 -9.05 4.09
N ILE A 51 -10.69 -8.63 3.80
CA ILE A 51 -10.02 -8.92 2.52
C ILE A 51 -9.75 -10.43 2.37
N LEU A 52 -9.27 -11.10 3.42
CA LEU A 52 -9.05 -12.55 3.40
C LEU A 52 -10.35 -13.32 3.18
N GLU A 53 -11.44 -12.90 3.83
CA GLU A 53 -12.76 -13.49 3.64
C GLU A 53 -13.25 -13.37 2.20
N GLN A 54 -13.11 -12.17 1.60
CA GLN A 54 -13.45 -11.95 0.18
C GLN A 54 -12.61 -12.83 -0.75
N PHE A 55 -11.31 -12.96 -0.47
CA PHE A 55 -10.41 -13.81 -1.26
C PHE A 55 -10.78 -15.30 -1.16
N CYS A 56 -11.11 -15.79 0.05
CA CYS A 56 -11.56 -17.16 0.26
C CYS A 56 -12.88 -17.45 -0.45
N ALA A 57 -13.85 -16.54 -0.35
CA ALA A 57 -15.12 -16.65 -1.07
C ALA A 57 -14.91 -16.70 -2.59
N PHE A 58 -14.04 -15.83 -3.11
CA PHE A 58 -13.74 -15.76 -4.53
C PHE A 58 -13.05 -17.02 -5.07
N THR A 59 -12.11 -17.58 -4.31
CA THR A 59 -11.36 -18.79 -4.71
C THR A 59 -12.08 -20.09 -4.37
N GLY A 60 -13.21 -20.05 -3.66
CA GLY A 60 -13.87 -21.23 -3.12
C GLY A 60 -13.07 -21.94 -2.02
N THR A 61 -12.04 -21.28 -1.48
CA THR A 61 -11.19 -21.85 -0.43
C THR A 61 -11.88 -21.74 0.93
N ARG A 62 -12.02 -22.86 1.64
CA ARG A 62 -12.46 -22.86 3.04
C ARG A 62 -11.25 -22.89 3.96
N LEU A 63 -11.11 -21.86 4.78
CA LEU A 63 -10.11 -21.85 5.85
C LEU A 63 -10.70 -22.49 7.12
N PRO A 64 -9.95 -23.35 7.81
CA PRO A 64 -10.33 -23.83 9.13
C PRO A 64 -10.48 -22.66 10.11
N ALA A 65 -11.45 -22.76 11.02
CA ALA A 65 -11.66 -21.73 12.06
C ALA A 65 -10.40 -21.50 12.91
N SER A 66 -9.62 -22.55 13.17
CA SER A 66 -8.35 -22.45 13.90
C SER A 66 -7.32 -21.57 13.18
N LEU A 67 -7.28 -21.60 11.85
CA LEU A 67 -6.35 -20.79 11.07
C LEU A 67 -6.78 -19.32 11.05
N LEU A 68 -8.08 -19.05 11.03
CA LEU A 68 -8.62 -17.68 11.13
C LEU A 68 -8.30 -17.06 12.50
N GLU A 69 -8.47 -17.83 13.58
CA GLU A 69 -8.08 -17.42 14.93
C GLU A 69 -6.58 -17.14 15.05
N GLU A 70 -5.74 -17.99 14.45
CA GLU A 70 -4.29 -17.77 14.41
C GLU A 70 -3.93 -16.50 13.62
N ALA A 71 -4.55 -16.31 12.45
CA ALA A 71 -4.34 -15.13 11.62
C ALA A 71 -4.78 -13.84 12.34
N TYR A 72 -5.93 -13.88 13.01
CA TYR A 72 -6.42 -12.79 13.86
C TYR A 72 -5.40 -12.46 14.95
N THR A 73 -4.95 -13.47 15.70
CA THR A 73 -3.99 -13.31 16.79
C THR A 73 -2.67 -12.71 16.29
N ARG A 74 -2.11 -13.27 15.21
CA ARG A 74 -0.84 -12.80 14.63
C ARG A 74 -0.94 -11.38 14.08
N SER A 75 -2.07 -10.98 13.51
CA SER A 75 -2.27 -9.65 12.92
C SER A 75 -2.13 -8.50 13.93
N ARG A 76 -2.22 -8.81 15.23
CA ARG A 76 -2.02 -7.87 16.34
C ARG A 76 -0.55 -7.55 16.62
N TYR A 77 0.39 -8.25 15.99
CA TYR A 77 1.82 -8.13 16.25
C TYR A 77 2.61 -7.65 15.02
N HIS A 78 3.76 -7.03 15.27
CA HIS A 78 4.61 -6.44 14.23
C HIS A 78 5.32 -7.53 13.41
N GLY A 79 5.16 -7.50 12.09
CA GLY A 79 5.75 -8.50 11.19
C GLY A 79 7.29 -8.57 11.20
N LYS A 80 7.98 -7.48 11.57
CA LYS A 80 9.45 -7.46 11.69
C LYS A 80 9.98 -7.63 13.12
N TYR A 81 9.11 -7.49 14.14
CA TYR A 81 9.49 -7.58 15.55
C TYR A 81 8.54 -8.56 16.25
N PRO A 82 8.83 -9.87 16.18
CA PRO A 82 7.98 -10.89 16.78
C PRO A 82 7.72 -10.59 18.27
N GLY A 83 6.45 -10.54 18.66
CA GLY A 83 6.03 -10.25 20.05
C GLY A 83 5.77 -8.79 20.37
N ALA A 84 6.20 -7.83 19.53
CA ALA A 84 5.78 -6.44 19.67
C ALA A 84 4.35 -6.27 19.14
N LEU A 85 3.46 -5.66 19.91
CA LEU A 85 2.13 -5.32 19.42
C LEU A 85 2.24 -4.30 18.28
N PHE A 86 1.42 -4.48 17.25
CA PHE A 86 1.26 -3.48 16.21
C PHE A 86 0.63 -2.23 16.82
N THR A 87 1.27 -1.09 16.64
CA THR A 87 0.71 0.21 17.05
C THR A 87 0.79 1.16 15.85
N PRO A 88 -0.27 1.94 15.57
CA PRO A 88 -0.25 2.92 14.48
C PRO A 88 0.69 4.09 14.79
N TYR A 89 1.10 4.23 16.05
CA TYR A 89 2.05 5.22 16.51
C TYR A 89 3.46 4.65 16.42
N LEU A 90 4.23 5.10 15.44
CA LEU A 90 5.67 4.87 15.47
C LEU A 90 6.24 5.61 16.68
N PRO A 91 6.93 4.93 17.62
CA PRO A 91 7.70 5.65 18.62
C PRO A 91 8.69 6.54 17.87
N LEU A 92 8.85 7.79 18.32
CA LEU A 92 9.87 8.70 17.80
C LEU A 92 11.23 8.04 18.02
N GLN A 93 11.75 7.39 16.97
CA GLN A 93 13.10 6.88 16.97
C GLN A 93 14.01 8.06 16.68
N ASN A 94 15.09 8.20 17.47
CA ASN A 94 16.14 9.13 17.10
C ASN A 94 16.67 8.70 15.73
N PRO A 95 16.60 9.56 14.72
CA PRO A 95 17.12 9.25 13.40
C PRO A 95 18.61 8.94 13.53
N PRO A 96 19.15 7.98 12.74
CA PRO A 96 20.58 7.76 12.67
C PRO A 96 21.34 9.08 12.39
N PRO A 97 22.54 9.29 12.96
CA PRO A 97 23.27 10.56 12.82
C PRO A 97 23.47 11.03 11.38
N PHE A 98 23.61 10.09 10.43
CA PHE A 98 23.76 10.42 9.02
C PHE A 98 22.51 11.01 8.35
N LEU A 99 21.32 10.89 8.97
CA LEU A 99 20.07 11.48 8.48
C LEU A 99 19.79 12.88 9.05
N GLN A 100 20.57 13.33 10.03
CA GLN A 100 20.31 14.58 10.75
C GLN A 100 20.26 15.79 9.80
N ALA A 101 21.25 15.92 8.91
CA ALA A 101 21.34 17.04 7.96
C ALA A 101 20.16 17.09 6.97
N ALA A 102 19.66 15.93 6.55
CA ALA A 102 18.49 15.85 5.66
C ALA A 102 17.20 16.28 6.38
N LEU A 103 17.06 15.91 7.66
CA LEU A 103 15.91 16.31 8.48
C LEU A 103 15.91 17.81 8.80
N GLU A 104 17.07 18.39 9.08
CA GLU A 104 17.22 19.84 9.26
C GLU A 104 16.84 20.61 7.99
N SER A 105 17.25 20.11 6.83
CA SER A 105 16.88 20.68 5.53
C SER A 105 15.37 20.57 5.26
N TYR A 106 14.76 19.42 5.61
CA TYR A 106 13.31 19.23 5.49
C TYR A 106 12.53 20.17 6.42
N ALA A 107 12.97 20.36 7.66
CA ALA A 107 12.31 21.25 8.62
C ALA A 107 12.23 22.70 8.12
N GLN A 108 13.23 23.15 7.35
CA GLN A 108 13.22 24.48 6.72
C GLN A 108 12.16 24.62 5.62
N LEU A 109 11.79 23.52 4.94
CA LEU A 109 10.76 23.55 3.90
C LEU A 109 9.35 23.64 4.51
N VAL A 110 9.12 22.97 5.64
CA VAL A 110 7.81 22.92 6.29
C VAL A 110 7.44 24.25 6.95
N THR A 111 8.41 25.09 7.29
CA THR A 111 8.18 26.43 7.87
C THR A 111 7.94 27.54 6.83
N ILE A 112 8.12 27.26 5.54
CA ILE A 112 7.89 28.21 4.44
C ILE A 112 6.48 28.04 3.82
N ALA A 113 5.74 26.98 4.19
CA ALA A 113 4.36 26.72 3.79
C ALA A 113 3.36 27.15 4.88
#